data_AF-A0A2M7N8W4-F1
#
_entry.id   AF-A0A2M7N8W4-F1
#
_cell.length_a   1.000
_cell.length_b   1.000
_cell.length_c   1.000
_cell.angle_alpha   90.00
_cell.angle_beta   90.00
_cell.angle_gamma   90.00
#
_symmetry.space_group_name_H-M   'P 1'
#
loop_
_entity.id
_entity.type
_entity.pdbx_description
1 polymer ?
#
loop_
_entity_poly.entity_id
_entity_poly.type
_entity_poly.pdbx_seq_one_letter_code
_entity_poly.pdbx_strand_id
1 'polypeptide(L)'
;MTDTPCSIEAQLENSLREIDIPPRPVILDRISAEMEKDEPDFNHLAHLIAADVALSASLIKITNSPFFGFRGRVHTPREALMLLGLNVASKAIAGIAMRRA
;
A
#
# COMPACT_ATOMS: atom_id res chain seq x y z
N MET A 1 27.69 -35.27 -16.96
CA MET A 1 27.78 -34.45 -15.73
C MET A 1 27.22 -33.09 -16.06
N THR A 2 25.91 -32.91 -15.88
CA THR A 2 25.26 -31.62 -15.64
C THR A 2 23.99 -31.94 -14.86
N ASP A 3 23.84 -31.28 -13.73
CA ASP A 3 22.91 -31.57 -12.65
C ASP A 3 21.43 -31.63 -13.09
N THR A 4 20.75 -32.67 -12.64
CA THR A 4 19.30 -32.69 -12.51
C THR A 4 18.91 -31.56 -11.56
N PRO A 5 18.05 -30.59 -11.94
CA PRO A 5 17.62 -29.54 -11.03
C PRO A 5 17.00 -30.20 -9.80
N CYS A 6 17.57 -29.86 -8.64
CA CYS A 6 17.23 -30.45 -7.36
C CYS A 6 15.73 -30.25 -7.12
N SER A 7 15.03 -31.28 -6.64
CA SER A 7 13.57 -31.28 -6.40
C SER A 7 13.07 -30.06 -5.62
N ILE A 8 13.94 -29.39 -4.87
CA ILE A 8 13.67 -28.16 -4.12
C ILE A 8 13.39 -26.97 -5.05
N GLU A 9 14.10 -26.81 -6.17
CA GLU A 9 13.91 -25.70 -7.11
C GLU A 9 12.54 -25.81 -7.78
N ALA A 10 12.17 -27.02 -8.22
CA ALA A 10 10.85 -27.30 -8.78
C ALA A 10 9.72 -27.17 -7.75
N GLN A 11 9.96 -27.56 -6.49
CA GLN A 11 9.00 -27.36 -5.40
C GLN A 11 8.82 -25.88 -5.05
N LEU A 12 9.91 -25.10 -5.01
CA LEU A 12 9.87 -23.67 -4.75
C LEU A 12 9.11 -22.92 -5.85
N GLU A 13 9.37 -23.23 -7.11
CA GLU A 13 8.63 -22.66 -8.26
C GLU A 13 7.13 -22.98 -8.19
N ASN A 14 6.76 -24.20 -7.85
CA ASN A 14 5.35 -24.57 -7.68
C ASN A 14 4.69 -23.85 -6.50
N SER A 15 5.37 -23.73 -5.36
CA SER A 15 4.86 -22.97 -4.22
C SER A 15 4.74 -21.48 -4.53
N LEU A 16 5.68 -20.88 -5.27
CA LEU A 16 5.60 -19.47 -5.67
C LEU A 16 4.47 -19.21 -6.67
N ARG A 17 4.10 -20.17 -7.52
CA ARG A 17 2.94 -20.06 -8.42
C ARG A 17 1.60 -20.14 -7.71
N GLU A 18 1.53 -20.85 -6.58
CA GLU A 18 0.32 -20.92 -5.75
C GLU A 18 0.11 -19.66 -4.91
N ILE A 19 1.19 -18.95 -4.59
CA ILE A 19 1.11 -17.66 -3.91
C ILE A 19 0.92 -16.59 -4.98
N ASP A 20 -0.33 -16.16 -5.17
CA ASP A 20 -0.67 -14.99 -5.98
C ASP A 20 -0.16 -13.74 -5.25
N ILE A 21 1.16 -13.49 -5.32
CA ILE A 21 1.80 -12.30 -4.79
C ILE A 21 1.59 -11.20 -5.82
N PRO A 22 0.70 -10.24 -5.57
CA PRO A 22 0.51 -9.12 -6.48
C PRO A 22 1.84 -8.42 -6.75
N PRO A 23 2.16 -8.05 -8.01
CA PRO A 23 3.32 -7.20 -8.29
C PRO A 23 3.27 -5.96 -7.40
N ARG A 24 4.33 -5.71 -6.61
CA ARG A 24 4.42 -4.54 -5.73
C ARG A 24 4.28 -3.27 -6.58
N PRO A 25 3.20 -2.48 -6.42
CA PRO A 25 3.05 -1.28 -7.20
C PRO A 25 4.14 -0.28 -6.83
N VAL A 26 4.81 0.32 -7.83
CA VAL A 26 5.93 1.28 -7.65
C VAL A 26 5.60 2.42 -6.68
N ILE A 27 4.33 2.79 -6.58
CA ILE A 27 3.84 3.80 -5.64
C ILE A 27 3.97 3.37 -4.17
N LEU A 28 3.84 2.07 -3.86
CA LEU A 28 4.07 1.57 -2.50
C LEU A 28 5.52 1.72 -2.09
N ASP A 29 6.47 1.44 -2.97
CA ASP A 29 7.89 1.56 -2.64
C ASP A 29 8.26 3.02 -2.35
N ARG A 30 7.68 3.97 -3.09
CA ARG A 30 7.85 5.41 -2.83
C ARG A 30 7.25 5.83 -1.48
N ILE A 31 6.06 5.33 -1.15
CA ILE A 31 5.38 5.63 0.11
C ILE A 31 6.15 5.00 1.28
N SER A 32 6.60 3.76 1.16
CA SER A 32 7.44 3.09 2.16
C SER A 32 8.75 3.84 2.38
N ALA A 33 9.45 4.22 1.30
CA ALA A 33 10.70 4.98 1.40
C ALA A 33 10.53 6.34 2.09
N GLU A 34 9.42 7.05 1.85
CA GLU A 34 9.13 8.31 2.53
C GLU A 34 8.84 8.12 4.01
N MET A 35 8.17 7.02 4.37
CA MET A 35 7.81 6.70 5.75
C MET A 35 8.96 6.19 6.61
N GLU A 36 10.01 5.67 5.99
CA GLU A 36 11.23 5.21 6.66
C GLU A 36 12.19 6.35 7.00
N LYS A 37 11.92 7.58 6.55
CA LYS A 37 12.72 8.76 6.89
C LYS A 37 12.52 9.15 8.36
N ASP A 38 13.58 9.68 8.97
CA ASP A 38 13.52 10.24 10.33
C ASP A 38 12.49 11.39 10.43
N GLU A 39 12.34 12.17 9.36
CA GLU A 39 11.32 13.21 9.21
C GLU A 39 10.52 12.99 7.91
N PRO A 40 9.38 12.26 7.97
CA PRO A 40 8.54 12.02 6.80
C PRO A 40 7.82 13.30 6.33
N ASP A 41 7.86 13.60 5.03
CA ASP A 41 7.10 14.71 4.45
C ASP A 41 5.66 14.29 4.11
N PHE A 42 4.73 14.71 4.96
CA PHE A 42 3.29 14.48 4.76
C PHE A 42 2.72 15.10 3.49
N ASN A 43 3.24 16.25 3.05
CA ASN A 43 2.77 16.90 1.82
C ASN A 43 3.26 16.15 0.59
N HIS A 44 4.48 15.61 0.65
CA HIS A 44 5.01 14.73 -0.38
C HIS A 44 4.20 13.43 -0.46
N LEU A 45 3.92 12.80 0.68
CA LEU A 45 3.11 11.57 0.74
C LEU A 45 1.70 11.79 0.18
N ALA A 46 1.06 12.91 0.56
CA ALA A 46 -0.24 13.29 0.02
C ALA A 46 -0.21 13.48 -1.50
N HIS A 47 0.87 14.06 -2.05
CA HIS A 47 1.06 14.18 -3.50
C HIS A 47 1.23 12.83 -4.18
N LEU A 48 2.04 11.93 -3.61
CA LEU A 48 2.24 10.58 -4.14
C LEU A 48 0.90 9.83 -4.22
N ILE A 49 0.10 9.88 -3.16
CA ILE A 49 -1.21 9.24 -3.12
C ILE A 49 -2.19 9.93 -4.09
N ALA A 50 -2.19 11.26 -4.14
CA ALA A 50 -3.04 12.05 -5.04
C ALA A 50 -2.79 11.75 -6.53
N ALA A 51 -1.57 11.38 -6.89
CA ALA A 51 -1.22 10.98 -8.26
C ALA A 51 -1.93 9.70 -8.72
N ASP A 52 -2.36 8.85 -7.77
CA ASP A 52 -3.17 7.67 -8.05
C ASP A 52 -4.62 7.90 -7.58
N VAL A 53 -5.50 8.15 -8.55
CA VAL A 53 -6.94 8.40 -8.33
C VAL A 53 -7.58 7.24 -7.57
N ALA A 54 -7.17 6.01 -7.86
CA ALA A 54 -7.78 4.83 -7.32
C ALA A 54 -7.35 4.63 -5.85
N LEU A 55 -6.09 4.87 -5.51
CA LEU A 55 -5.60 4.87 -4.12
C LEU A 55 -6.22 6.00 -3.31
N SER A 56 -6.26 7.21 -3.88
CA SER A 56 -6.89 8.38 -3.28
C SER A 56 -8.34 8.13 -2.89
N ALA A 57 -9.15 7.66 -3.84
CA ALA A 57 -10.56 7.37 -3.59
C ALA A 57 -10.75 6.28 -2.52
N SER A 58 -9.93 5.24 -2.56
CA SER A 58 -9.98 4.17 -1.55
C SER A 58 -9.61 4.68 -0.15
N LEU A 59 -8.56 5.49 -0.03
CA LEU A 59 -8.13 6.06 1.26
C LEU A 59 -9.20 6.99 1.84
N ILE A 60 -9.78 7.87 1.03
CA ILE A 60 -10.89 8.75 1.43
C ILE A 60 -12.09 7.93 1.88
N LYS A 61 -12.45 6.87 1.14
CA LYS A 61 -13.58 5.99 1.49
C LYS A 61 -13.37 5.27 2.82
N ILE A 62 -12.17 4.76 3.07
CA ILE A 62 -11.81 4.11 4.34
C ILE A 62 -11.93 5.12 5.48
N THR A 63 -11.42 6.33 5.28
CA THR A 63 -11.41 7.37 6.31
C THR A 63 -12.84 7.82 6.68
N ASN A 64 -13.72 7.96 5.68
CA ASN A 64 -15.13 8.29 5.90
C ASN A 64 -15.97 7.11 6.43
N SER A 65 -15.37 5.95 6.68
CA SER A 65 -16.11 4.82 7.21
C SER A 65 -16.52 5.05 8.68
N PRO A 66 -17.63 4.45 9.14
CA PRO A 66 -18.08 4.59 10.52
C PRO A 66 -17.04 4.15 11.56
N PHE A 67 -16.07 3.32 11.17
CA PHE A 67 -15.00 2.82 12.02
C PHE A 67 -14.16 3.94 12.66
N PHE A 68 -13.92 5.03 11.94
CA PHE A 68 -13.09 6.14 12.43
C PHE A 68 -13.89 7.21 13.19
N GLY A 69 -15.23 7.11 13.25
CA GLY A 69 -16.07 7.96 14.08
C GLY A 69 -15.99 9.47 13.79
N PHE A 70 -15.43 9.87 12.65
CA PHE A 70 -15.27 11.27 12.28
C PHE A 70 -16.63 11.88 11.90
N ARG A 71 -17.00 12.99 12.56
CA ARG A 71 -18.29 13.68 12.34
C ARG A 71 -18.33 14.49 11.04
N GLY A 72 -17.18 14.79 10.45
CA GLY A 72 -17.07 15.48 9.16
C GLY A 72 -16.95 14.52 7.99
N ARG A 73 -16.84 15.07 6.77
CA ARG A 73 -16.51 14.30 5.57
C ARG A 73 -15.13 14.72 5.07
N VAL A 74 -14.29 13.73 4.81
CA VAL A 74 -12.98 13.88 4.19
C VAL A 74 -13.13 13.88 2.68
N HIS A 75 -12.48 14.82 2.00
CA HIS A 75 -12.55 15.01 0.56
C HIS A 75 -11.18 14.87 -0.13
N THR A 76 -10.08 14.95 0.62
CA THR A 76 -8.73 14.89 0.05
C THR A 76 -7.87 13.80 0.70
N PRO A 77 -6.87 13.25 -0.02
CA PRO A 77 -5.90 12.32 0.57
C PRO A 77 -5.10 12.94 1.72
N ARG A 78 -4.85 14.25 1.66
CA ARG A 78 -4.16 14.99 2.73
C ARG A 78 -4.99 15.02 4.01
N GLU A 79 -6.27 15.35 3.92
CA GLU A 79 -7.19 15.27 5.06
C GLU A 79 -7.28 13.86 5.62
N ALA A 80 -7.33 12.84 4.74
CA ALA A 80 -7.31 11.45 5.15
C ALA A 80 -6.05 11.08 5.92
N LEU A 81 -4.88 11.49 5.43
CA LEU A 81 -3.60 11.28 6.11
C LEU A 81 -3.53 11.97 7.47
N MET A 82 -4.02 13.20 7.56
CA MET A 82 -4.05 13.94 8.83
C MET A 82 -4.95 13.26 9.86
N LEU A 83 -6.08 12.68 9.42
CA LEU A 83 -7.01 12.00 10.31
C LEU A 83 -6.52 10.62 10.75
N LEU A 84 -5.97 9.83 9.81
CA LEU A 84 -5.51 8.47 10.08
C LEU A 84 -4.15 8.42 10.77
N GLY A 85 -3.31 9.43 10.54
CA GLY A 85 -1.90 9.38 10.88
C GLY A 85 -1.11 8.44 9.97
N LEU A 86 0.22 8.57 10.02
CA LEU A 86 1.12 7.93 9.06
C LEU A 86 1.08 6.40 9.11
N ASN A 87 1.09 5.82 10.31
CA ASN A 87 1.10 4.37 10.51
C ASN A 87 -0.17 3.68 9.99
N VAL A 88 -1.35 4.25 10.26
CA VAL A 88 -2.62 3.65 9.83
C VAL A 88 -2.80 3.86 8.33
N ALA A 89 -2.48 5.04 7.81
CA ALA A 89 -2.56 5.32 6.39
C ALA A 89 -1.67 4.39 5.57
N SER A 90 -0.43 4.13 6.02
CA SER A 90 0.49 3.18 5.37
C SER A 90 -0.11 1.78 5.21
N LYS A 91 -0.63 1.24 6.31
CA LYS A 91 -1.23 -0.10 6.34
C LYS A 91 -2.47 -0.15 5.44
N ALA A 92 -3.28 0.91 5.45
CA ALA A 92 -4.43 1.03 4.57
C ALA A 92 -4.01 1.04 3.09
N ILE A 93 -3.01 1.86 2.73
CA ILE A 93 -2.50 1.98 1.36
C ILE A 93 -1.90 0.66 0.87
N ALA A 94 -1.07 0.01 1.69
CA ALA A 94 -0.51 -1.30 1.40
C ALA A 94 -1.62 -2.33 1.15
N GLY A 95 -2.63 -2.38 2.03
CA GLY A 95 -3.78 -3.27 1.87
C GLY A 95 -4.65 -2.97 0.64
N ILE A 96 -4.81 -1.70 0.26
CA ILE A 96 -5.53 -1.31 -0.96
C ILE A 96 -4.75 -1.76 -2.20
N ALA A 97 -3.44 -1.51 -2.22
CA ALA A 97 -2.57 -1.81 -3.35
C ALA A 97 -2.40 -3.31 -3.59
N MET A 98 -2.33 -4.11 -2.53
CA MET A 98 -2.28 -5.58 -2.61
C MET A 98 -3.59 -6.21 -3.10
N ARG A 99 -4.74 -5.56 -2.87
CA ARG A 99 -6.05 -6.09 -3.29
C ARG A 99 -6.35 -5.85 -4.78
N ARG A 100 -5.56 -5.00 -5.45
CA ARG A 100 -5.82 -4.52 -6.82
C ARG A 100 -4.89 -5.12 -7.87
N ALA A 101 -4.00 -6.02 -7.48
CA ALA A 101 -2.99 -6.60 -8.35
C ALA A 101 -3.18 -8.11 -8.43
#